data_AF-A0A6N3DCL2-F1
#
_entry.id   AF-A0A6N3DCL2-F1
#
_cell.length_a   1.000
_cell.length_b   1.000
_cell.length_c   1.000
_cell.angle_alpha   90.00
_cell.angle_beta   90.00
_cell.angle_gamma   90.00
#
_symmetry.space_group_name_H-M   'P 1'
#
loop_
_entity.id
_entity.type
_entity.pdbx_description
1 polymer ?
#
loop_
_entity_poly.entity_id
_entity_poly.type
_entity_poly.pdbx_seq_one_letter_code
_entity_poly.pdbx_strand_id
1 'polypeptide(L)' 'MKNKRLTIQRIDKFIKELSLTERVNGYSEQQKQHAIACLNNYCRELEYQGRKSVKIKGATNGPENLEHDGRTSH' A
#
# COMPACT_ATOMS: atom_id res chain seq x y z
N MET A 1 -20.22 -0.47 12.82
CA MET A 1 -18.79 -0.84 12.74
C MET A 1 -17.98 0.20 13.51
N LYS A 2 -17.10 -0.20 14.44
CA LYS A 2 -16.23 0.74 15.19
C LYS A 2 -15.44 1.61 14.20
N ASN A 3 -15.25 2.89 14.50
CA ASN A 3 -14.50 3.88 13.70
C ASN A 3 -13.05 3.43 13.43
N LYS A 4 -12.84 2.49 12.51
CA LYS A 4 -11.52 1.96 12.19
C LYS A 4 -10.72 3.03 11.44
N ARG A 5 -9.46 3.20 11.85
CA ARG A 5 -8.52 4.13 11.22
C ARG A 5 -7.27 3.39 10.77
N LEU A 6 -6.70 3.82 9.65
CA LEU A 6 -5.36 3.44 9.22
C LEU A 6 -4.38 4.50 9.72
N THR A 7 -3.42 4.12 10.54
CA THR A 7 -2.40 5.02 11.10
C THR A 7 -1.09 4.84 10.33
N ILE A 8 -0.25 5.89 10.28
CA ILE A 8 1.10 5.82 9.70
C ILE A 8 1.90 4.67 10.33
N GLN A 9 1.87 4.54 11.65
CA GLN A 9 2.52 3.44 12.37
C GLN A 9 2.09 2.04 11.90
N ARG A 10 0.81 1.85 11.52
CA ARG A 10 0.34 0.56 10.98
C ARG A 10 0.88 0.32 9.57
N ILE A 11 1.02 1.38 8.77
CA ILE A 11 1.63 1.31 7.44
C ILE A 11 3.13 0.99 7.58
N ASP A 12 3.84 1.65 8.49
CA ASP A 12 5.27 1.39 8.74
C ASP A 12 5.53 -0.06 9.17
N LYS A 13 4.67 -0.60 10.05
CA LYS A 13 4.74 -2.02 10.45
C LYS A 13 4.56 -2.94 9.24
N PHE A 14 3.59 -2.62 8.37
CA PHE A 14 3.34 -3.39 7.15
C PHE A 14 4.50 -3.30 6.16
N ILE A 15 5.09 -2.12 5.94
CA ILE A 15 6.29 -1.94 5.12
C ILE A 15 7.45 -2.78 5.67
N LYS A 16 7.67 -2.75 6.99
CA LYS A 16 8.72 -3.54 7.63
C LYS A 16 8.49 -5.04 7.44
N GLU A 17 7.29 -5.54 7.71
CA GLU A 17 6.92 -6.95 7.50
C GLU A 17 7.12 -7.35 6.03
N LEU A 18 6.66 -6.52 5.09
CA LEU A 18 6.80 -6.75 3.65
C LEU A 18 8.28 -6.75 3.22
N SER A 19 9.13 -5.88 3.78
CA SER A 19 10.57 -5.85 3.46
C SER A 19 11.34 -7.09 3.94
N LEU A 20 10.80 -7.81 4.93
CA LEU A 20 11.43 -8.99 5.53
C LEU A 20 10.92 -10.31 4.92
N THR A 21 9.93 -10.26 4.01
CA THR A 21 9.46 -11.48 3.35
C THR A 21 10.53 -12.04 2.45
N GLU A 22 10.59 -13.37 2.38
CA GLU A 22 11.46 -14.08 1.45
C GLU A 22 11.20 -13.65 0.00
N ARG A 23 12.22 -13.85 -0.84
CA ARG A 23 12.13 -13.62 -2.27
C ARG A 23 11.46 -14.80 -2.95
N VAL A 24 10.37 -14.54 -3.68
CA VAL A 24 9.67 -15.58 -4.46
C VAL A 24 10.22 -15.66 -5.89
N ASN A 25 10.22 -14.56 -6.65
CA ASN A 25 10.83 -14.46 -7.97
C ASN A 25 11.17 -13.00 -8.34
N GLY A 26 11.77 -12.74 -9.50
CA GLY A 26 12.15 -11.38 -9.90
C GLY A 26 10.97 -10.40 -10.02
N TYR A 27 9.86 -10.86 -10.60
CA TYR A 27 8.68 -10.03 -10.80
C TYR A 27 7.98 -9.68 -9.47
N SER A 28 7.82 -10.66 -8.58
CA SER A 28 7.24 -10.44 -7.26
C SER A 28 8.06 -9.45 -6.44
N GLU A 29 9.39 -9.50 -6.54
CA GLU A 29 10.27 -8.54 -5.85
C GLU A 29 10.12 -7.12 -6.39
N GLN A 30 9.98 -6.95 -7.71
CA GLN A 30 9.65 -5.65 -8.29
C GLN A 30 8.30 -5.12 -7.77
N GLN A 31 7.27 -5.96 -7.76
CA GLN A 31 5.96 -5.58 -7.22
C GLN A 31 6.05 -5.20 -5.73
N LYS A 32 6.84 -5.94 -4.96
CA LYS A 32 7.09 -5.68 -3.54
C LYS A 32 7.75 -4.32 -3.34
N GLN A 33 8.80 -4.01 -4.09
CA GLN A 33 9.49 -2.71 -4.04
C GLN A 33 8.57 -1.56 -4.45
N HIS A 34 7.76 -1.75 -5.49
CA HIS A 34 6.77 -0.76 -5.92
C HIS A 34 5.72 -0.49 -4.84
N ALA A 35 5.17 -1.53 -4.22
CA ALA A 35 4.21 -1.41 -3.12
C ALA A 35 4.80 -0.64 -1.93
N ILE A 36 6.04 -0.93 -1.54
CA ILE A 36 6.75 -0.21 -0.48
C ILE A 36 6.91 1.28 -0.84
N ALA A 37 7.31 1.59 -2.07
CA ALA A 37 7.45 2.97 -2.52
C ALA A 37 6.12 3.74 -2.48
N CYS A 38 5.03 3.13 -2.96
CA CYS A 38 3.70 3.72 -2.89
C CYS A 38 3.25 3.99 -1.44
N LEU A 39 3.50 3.05 -0.52
CA LEU A 39 3.14 3.22 0.89
C LEU A 39 3.94 4.31 1.57
N ASN A 40 5.25 4.40 1.30
CA ASN A 40 6.10 5.48 1.81
C ASN A 40 5.63 6.85 1.31
N ASN A 41 5.32 6.96 0.00
CA ASN A 41 4.79 8.19 -0.58
C ASN A 41 3.45 8.59 0.04
N TYR A 42 2.58 7.61 0.31
CA TYR A 42 1.32 7.85 0.98
C TYR A 42 1.51 8.35 2.42
N CYS A 43 2.43 7.77 3.20
CA CYS A 43 2.79 8.27 4.53
C CYS A 43 3.29 9.73 4.46
N ARG A 44 4.18 10.04 3.52
CA ARG A 44 4.71 11.38 3.33
C ARG A 44 3.62 12.40 2.99
N GLU A 45 2.68 12.03 2.14
CA GLU A 45 1.53 12.89 1.82
C GLU A 45 0.65 13.11 3.07
N LEU A 46 0.41 12.08 3.88
CA LEU A 46 -0.33 12.25 5.14
C LEU A 46 0.38 13.21 6.10
N GLU A 47 1.71 13.10 6.22
CA GLU A 47 2.51 14.02 7.03
C GLU A 47 2.48 15.45 6.50
N TYR A 48 2.60 15.63 5.18
CA TYR A 48 2.49 16.93 4.52
C TYR A 48 1.13 17.59 4.81
N GLN A 49 0.06 16.80 4.87
CA GLN A 49 -1.29 17.25 5.23
C GLN A 49 -1.54 17.36 6.74
N GLY A 50 -0.53 17.15 7.59
CA GLY A 50 -0.64 17.20 9.06
C GLY A 50 -1.48 16.07 9.66
N ARG A 51 -1.60 14.93 8.98
CA ARG A 51 -2.46 13.80 9.37
C ARG A 51 -1.63 12.60 9.82
N LYS A 52 -1.89 12.12 11.03
CA LYS A 52 -1.28 10.86 11.54
C LYS A 52 -2.07 9.59 11.21
N SER A 53 -3.31 9.74 10.72
CA SER A 53 -4.20 8.63 10.38
C SER A 53 -5.36 9.07 9.50
N VAL A 54 -5.94 8.12 8.77
CA VAL A 54 -7.17 8.30 7.97
C VAL A 54 -8.28 7.37 8.43
N LYS A 55 -9.53 7.80 8.27
CA LYS A 55 -10.69 6.94 8.53
C LYS A 55 -10.79 5.89 7.44
N ILE A 56 -10.94 4.62 7.82
CA ILE A 56 -11.29 3.56 6.88
C ILE A 56 -12.78 3.72 6.60
N LYS A 57 -13.13 4.17 5.38
CA LYS A 57 -14.52 4.18 4.93
C LYS A 57 -14.97 2.71 4.85
N GLY A 58 -16.14 2.39 5.41
CA GLY A 58 -16.72 1.05 5.27
C GLY A 58 -16.78 0.68 3.80
N ALA A 59 -16.44 -0.56 3.45
CA ALA A 59 -16.37 -1.02 2.07
C ALA A 59 -17.72 -0.83 1.36
N THR A 60 -17.86 0.25 0.61
CA THR A 60 -18.75 0.33 -0.55
C THR A 60 -17.84 0.16 -1.74
N ASN A 61 -17.79 -1.08 -2.24
CA ASN A 61 -17.14 -1.55 -3.46
C ASN A 61 -15.71 -1.04 -3.66
N GLY A 62 -14.72 -1.91 -3.44
CA GLY A 62 -13.33 -1.62 -3.78
C GLY A 62 -13.21 -1.12 -5.24
N PRO A 63 -12.11 -0.45 -5.60
CA PRO A 63 -11.93 0.01 -6.97
C PRO A 63 -12.03 -1.19 -7.94
N GLU A 64 -13.18 -1.30 -8.62
CA GLU A 64 -13.24 -1.92 -9.95
C GLU A 64 -12.26 -1.12 -10.80
N ASN A 65 -11.42 -1.81 -11.58
CA ASN A 65 -10.35 -1.24 -12.41
C ASN A 65 -9.01 -1.01 -11.69
N LEU A 66 -8.43 -2.07 -11.13
CA LEU A 66 -7.02 -2.35 -11.44
C LEU A 66 -7.01 -3.32 -12.62
N GLU A 67 -7.29 -2.79 -13.81
CA GLU A 67 -6.87 -3.46 -15.04
C GLU A 67 -5.34 -3.52 -14.97
N HIS A 68 -4.86 -4.72 -14.72
CA HIS A 68 -3.47 -5.06 -14.89
C HIS A 68 -3.22 -4.96 -16.40
N ASP A 69 -2.69 -3.82 -16.87
CA ASP A 69 -2.15 -3.70 -18.23
C ASP A 69 -0.98 -4.68 -18.32
N GLY A 70 -1.32 -5.91 -18.66
CA GLY A 70 -0.41 -6.94 -19.05
C GLY A 70 0.16 -6.57 -20.40
N ARG A 71 1.01 -5.54 -20.45
CA ARG A 71 1.93 -5.33 -21.56
C ARG A 71 3.04 -6.36 -21.48
N THR A 72 2.67 -7.60 -21.77
CA THR A 72 3.57 -8.54 -22.42
C THR A 72 3.27 -8.41 -23.90
N SER A 73 4.13 -7.74 -24.67
CA SER A 73 4.14 -7.88 -26.12
C SER A 73 5.47 -7.42 -26.71
N HIS A 74 6.16 -8.44 -27.24
CA HIS A 74 7.28 -8.49 -28.20
C HIS A 74 8.66 -8.00 -27.73
#